data_AF-C8PT90-F1
#
_entry.id   AF-C8PT90-F1
#
_cell.length_a   1.000
_cell.length_b   1.000
_cell.length_c   1.000
_cell.angle_alpha   90.00
_cell.angle_beta   90.00
_cell.angle_gamma   90.00
#
_symmetry.space_group_name_H-M   'P 1'
#
loop_
_entity.id
_entity.type
_entity.pdbx_description
1 polymer ?
#
loop_
_entity_poly.entity_id
_entity_poly.type
_entity_poly.pdbx_seq_one_letter_code
_entity_poly.pdbx_strand_id
1 'polypeptide(L)'
;MNKRLRYIAFFVLCIMAAAQMPLVADEKKEDHTPVPYTKAEFPLWQRELRRFEILSFGALPFVTLLSFWGYDMIRAAQHPNDPAYYPWPLKQAGKAVALTEKEQLGVLLTAAGISVTIALIDITYRAIRRSVEKKRLERENAFAEDPIQFTLITVPIEGDAPPISINDMLSIGLGGGISSPVKNSTALEPVQVQDSGTAEAR
;
A
#
# COMPACT_ATOMS: atom_id res chain seq x y z
N MET A 1 9.66 -44.86 16.05
CA MET A 1 9.18 -43.55 15.55
C MET A 1 10.36 -42.72 15.07
N ASN A 2 10.38 -42.33 13.80
CA ASN A 2 11.53 -41.67 13.17
C ASN A 2 11.77 -40.29 13.80
N LYS A 3 13.04 -39.91 14.05
CA LYS A 3 13.39 -38.62 14.67
C LYS A 3 12.76 -37.43 13.94
N ARG A 4 12.68 -37.48 12.60
CA ARG A 4 12.04 -36.44 11.77
C ARG A 4 10.52 -36.36 11.98
N LEU A 5 9.85 -37.49 12.19
CA LEU A 5 8.42 -37.53 12.46
C LEU A 5 8.08 -36.91 13.83
N ARG A 6 8.97 -37.08 14.83
CA ARG A 6 8.82 -36.43 16.15
C ARG A 6 8.92 -34.91 16.07
N TYR A 7 9.87 -34.39 15.30
CA TYR A 7 10.01 -32.94 15.12
C TYR A 7 8.81 -32.33 14.40
N ILE A 8 8.31 -32.99 13.35
CA ILE A 8 7.12 -32.55 12.63
C ILE A 8 5.90 -32.54 13.57
N ALA A 9 5.69 -33.63 14.32
CA ALA A 9 4.57 -33.71 15.27
C ALA A 9 4.65 -32.63 16.37
N PHE A 10 5.84 -32.35 16.89
CA PHE A 10 6.06 -31.30 17.88
C PHE A 10 5.78 -29.90 17.30
N PHE A 11 6.23 -29.64 16.06
CA PHE A 11 5.98 -28.36 15.39
C PHE A 11 4.48 -28.12 15.15
N VAL A 12 3.76 -29.17 14.73
CA VAL A 12 2.31 -29.12 14.54
C VAL A 12 1.57 -28.91 15.87
N LEU A 13 2.01 -29.58 16.95
CA LEU A 13 1.47 -29.37 18.29
C LEU A 13 1.68 -27.93 18.78
N CYS A 14 2.88 -27.36 18.56
CA CYS A 14 3.18 -25.98 18.92
C CYS A 14 2.31 -24.97 18.15
N ILE A 15 2.05 -25.20 16.86
CA ILE A 15 1.17 -24.34 16.07
C ILE A 15 -0.28 -24.44 16.54
N MET A 16 -0.77 -25.64 16.84
CA MET A 16 -2.13 -25.84 17.36
C MET A 16 -2.32 -25.22 18.75
N ALA A 17 -1.30 -25.30 19.62
CA ALA A 17 -1.32 -24.67 20.94
C ALA A 17 -1.30 -23.13 20.83
N ALA A 18 -0.51 -22.58 19.91
CA ALA A 18 -0.47 -21.13 19.66
C ALA A 18 -1.79 -20.59 19.08
N ALA A 19 -2.48 -21.37 18.25
CA ALA A 19 -3.77 -21.00 17.68
C ALA A 19 -4.92 -21.00 18.71
N GLN A 20 -4.77 -21.71 19.83
CA GLN A 20 -5.75 -21.78 20.91
C GLN A 20 -5.48 -20.82 22.07
N MET A 21 -4.48 -19.93 21.98
CA MET A 21 -4.28 -18.87 22.97
C MET A 21 -5.55 -18.01 23.03
N PRO A 22 -6.36 -18.11 24.11
CA PRO A 22 -7.47 -17.19 24.30
C PRO A 22 -6.83 -15.84 24.53
N LEU A 23 -7.16 -14.87 23.69
CA LEU A 23 -6.80 -13.48 23.93
C LEU A 23 -7.63 -13.04 25.14
N VAL A 24 -7.11 -13.30 26.35
CA VAL A 24 -7.72 -12.88 27.61
C VAL A 24 -7.67 -11.36 27.60
N ALA A 25 -8.75 -10.76 27.08
CA ALA A 25 -9.04 -9.36 27.26
C ALA A 25 -9.39 -9.19 28.74
N ASP A 26 -8.63 -8.34 29.43
CA ASP A 26 -8.90 -7.93 30.80
C ASP A 26 -10.26 -7.20 30.78
N GLU A 27 -11.34 -7.88 31.20
CA GLU A 27 -12.70 -7.33 31.24
C GLU A 27 -12.78 -6.27 32.35
N LYS A 28 -12.23 -5.09 32.08
CA LYS A 28 -12.71 -3.87 32.73
C LYS A 28 -14.09 -3.57 32.19
N LYS A 29 -15.07 -3.54 33.10
CA LYS A 29 -16.45 -3.11 32.85
C LYS A 29 -16.45 -1.62 32.50
N GLU A 30 -16.17 -1.30 31.24
CA GLU A 30 -16.34 0.02 30.66
C GLU A 30 -17.47 -0.06 29.64
N ASP A 31 -18.32 0.98 29.62
CA ASP A 31 -19.54 1.06 28.81
C ASP A 31 -19.30 0.57 27.37
N HIS A 32 -19.98 -0.51 27.00
CA HIS A 32 -19.90 -1.16 25.68
C HIS A 32 -20.60 -0.36 24.59
N THR A 33 -20.45 0.97 24.57
CA THR A 33 -20.76 1.74 23.38
C THR A 33 -19.62 1.52 22.38
N PRO A 34 -19.88 0.98 21.18
CA PRO A 34 -18.83 0.72 20.21
C PRO A 34 -18.20 2.06 19.78
N VAL A 35 -17.00 2.34 20.27
CA VAL A 35 -16.20 3.47 19.82
C VAL A 35 -15.64 3.11 18.44
N PRO A 36 -15.72 4.01 17.44
CA PRO A 36 -15.14 3.77 16.13
C PRO A 36 -13.63 3.51 16.22
N TYR A 37 -13.18 2.44 15.56
CA TYR A 37 -11.77 2.04 15.57
C TYR A 37 -10.84 3.17 15.09
N THR A 38 -9.86 3.53 15.92
CA THR A 38 -8.81 4.49 15.59
C THR A 38 -7.61 3.79 14.95
N LYS A 39 -6.96 4.46 13.98
CA LYS A 39 -5.82 3.90 13.22
C LYS A 39 -4.61 3.50 14.09
N ALA A 40 -4.52 3.98 15.34
CA ALA A 40 -3.40 3.74 16.25
C ALA A 40 -3.67 2.66 17.31
N GLU A 41 -4.88 2.08 17.37
CA GLU A 41 -5.24 1.09 18.39
C GLU A 41 -4.51 -0.25 18.20
N PHE A 42 -4.14 -0.57 16.96
CA PHE A 42 -3.42 -1.81 16.65
C PHE A 42 -1.96 -1.55 16.29
N PRO A 43 -1.02 -2.34 16.85
CA PRO A 43 0.37 -2.26 16.47
C PRO A 43 0.55 -2.47 14.96
N LEU A 44 1.56 -1.81 14.38
CA LEU A 44 1.77 -1.77 12.94
C LEU A 44 1.89 -3.18 12.34
N TRP A 45 2.62 -4.08 13.00
CA TRP A 45 2.83 -5.44 12.53
C TRP A 45 1.53 -6.25 12.45
N GLN A 46 0.60 -6.06 13.39
CA GLN A 46 -0.70 -6.76 13.39
C GLN A 46 -1.58 -6.29 12.23
N ARG A 47 -1.50 -5.00 11.88
CA ARG A 47 -2.19 -4.44 10.71
C ARG A 47 -1.62 -4.98 9.39
N GLU A 48 -0.30 -5.11 9.30
CA GLU A 48 0.35 -5.71 8.13
C GLU A 48 0.03 -7.21 8.01
N LEU A 49 0.05 -7.95 9.12
CA LEU A 49 -0.28 -9.39 9.13
C LEU A 49 -1.73 -9.64 8.70
N ARG A 50 -2.67 -8.84 9.21
CA ARG A 50 -4.08 -8.91 8.77
C ARG A 50 -4.22 -8.70 7.26
N ARG A 51 -3.51 -7.72 6.71
CA ARG A 51 -3.56 -7.45 5.26
C ARG A 51 -2.88 -8.56 4.46
N PHE A 52 -1.77 -9.10 4.95
CA PHE A 52 -1.10 -10.24 4.35
C PHE A 52 -2.02 -11.46 4.28
N GLU A 53 -2.75 -11.76 5.34
CA GLU A 53 -3.72 -12.85 5.37
C GLU A 53 -4.85 -12.61 4.37
N ILE A 54 -5.49 -11.45 4.41
CA ILE A 54 -6.58 -11.10 3.50
C ILE A 54 -6.12 -11.18 2.04
N LEU A 55 -4.92 -10.69 1.74
CA LEU A 55 -4.41 -10.65 0.37
C LEU A 55 -3.93 -12.04 -0.10
N SER A 56 -3.18 -12.77 0.73
CA SER A 56 -2.70 -14.09 0.35
C SER A 56 -3.86 -15.09 0.27
N PHE A 57 -4.60 -15.32 1.35
CA PHE A 57 -5.72 -16.26 1.34
C PHE A 57 -6.89 -15.80 0.45
N GLY A 58 -7.11 -14.49 0.31
CA GLY A 58 -8.11 -13.95 -0.61
C GLY A 58 -7.74 -14.10 -2.09
N ALA A 59 -6.45 -14.03 -2.44
CA ALA A 59 -6.00 -14.21 -3.82
C ALA A 59 -5.83 -15.69 -4.22
N LEU A 60 -5.64 -16.60 -3.25
CA LEU A 60 -5.45 -18.04 -3.51
C LEU A 60 -6.45 -18.64 -4.52
N PRO A 61 -7.78 -18.50 -4.39
CA PRO A 61 -8.72 -19.15 -5.32
C PRO A 61 -8.53 -18.69 -6.77
N PHE A 62 -8.27 -17.40 -6.98
CA PHE A 62 -8.05 -16.83 -8.31
C PHE A 62 -6.72 -17.27 -8.91
N VAL A 63 -5.66 -17.21 -8.11
CA VAL A 63 -4.33 -17.61 -8.54
C VAL A 63 -4.27 -19.11 -8.82
N THR A 64 -4.99 -19.94 -8.05
CA THR A 64 -5.09 -21.38 -8.33
C THR A 64 -5.79 -21.64 -9.66
N LEU A 65 -6.89 -20.94 -9.94
CA LEU A 65 -7.60 -21.09 -11.21
C LEU A 65 -6.74 -20.66 -12.39
N LEU A 66 -6.05 -19.52 -12.28
CA LEU A 66 -5.10 -19.06 -13.30
C LEU A 66 -3.93 -20.02 -13.48
N SER A 67 -3.46 -20.65 -12.40
CA SER A 67 -2.37 -21.63 -12.48
C SER A 67 -2.82 -22.92 -13.16
N PHE A 68 -4.03 -23.41 -12.87
CA PHE A 68 -4.61 -24.54 -13.60
C PHE A 68 -4.81 -24.22 -15.07
N TRP A 69 -5.34 -23.04 -15.37
CA TRP A 69 -5.56 -22.62 -16.75
C TRP A 69 -4.25 -22.43 -17.52
N GLY A 70 -3.24 -21.79 -16.91
CA GLY A 70 -1.92 -21.64 -17.49
C GLY A 70 -1.19 -22.97 -17.68
N TYR A 71 -1.34 -23.90 -16.73
CA TYR A 71 -0.80 -25.25 -16.87
C TYR A 71 -1.48 -26.02 -18.02
N ASP A 72 -2.80 -25.92 -18.14
CA ASP A 72 -3.56 -26.51 -19.25
C ASP A 72 -3.16 -25.89 -20.60
N MET A 73 -2.91 -24.58 -20.68
CA MET A 73 -2.37 -23.93 -21.88
C MET A 73 -1.00 -24.47 -22.28
N ILE A 74 -0.08 -24.58 -21.32
CA ILE A 74 1.28 -25.09 -21.56
C ILE A 74 1.23 -26.54 -22.03
N ARG A 75 0.36 -27.36 -21.41
CA ARG A 75 0.18 -28.76 -21.79
C ARG A 75 -0.44 -28.90 -23.19
N ALA A 76 -1.42 -28.07 -23.53
CA ALA A 76 -2.01 -28.03 -24.86
C ALA A 76 -0.98 -27.63 -25.94
N ALA A 77 -0.08 -26.71 -25.63
CA ALA A 77 0.98 -26.30 -26.55
C ALA A 77 2.04 -27.40 -26.79
N GLN A 78 2.33 -28.24 -25.79
CA GLN A 78 3.29 -29.34 -25.90
C GLN A 78 2.75 -30.53 -26.71
N HIS A 79 1.43 -30.71 -26.79
CA HIS A 79 0.77 -31.76 -27.56
C HIS A 79 -0.06 -31.16 -28.71
N PRO A 80 0.58 -30.69 -29.80
CA PRO A 80 -0.16 -30.14 -30.92
C PRO A 80 -1.00 -31.26 -31.58
N ASN A 81 -2.31 -31.04 -31.66
CA ASN A 81 -3.34 -31.90 -32.29
C ASN A 81 -3.92 -33.07 -31.48
N ASP A 82 -3.66 -33.18 -30.18
CA ASP A 82 -4.32 -34.18 -29.35
C ASP A 82 -5.59 -33.61 -28.67
N PRO A 83 -6.81 -34.09 -29.02
CA PRO A 83 -8.06 -33.58 -28.42
C PRO A 83 -8.18 -33.83 -26.92
N ALA A 84 -7.34 -34.72 -26.39
CA ALA A 84 -7.27 -35.08 -24.98
C ALA A 84 -6.62 -33.98 -24.11
N TYR A 85 -5.78 -33.12 -24.71
CA TYR A 85 -5.05 -32.05 -24.04
C TYR A 85 -5.60 -30.66 -24.32
N TYR A 86 -6.82 -30.57 -24.87
CA TYR A 86 -7.44 -29.26 -25.05
C TYR A 86 -7.64 -28.54 -23.71
N PRO A 87 -7.39 -27.23 -23.69
CA PRO A 87 -7.51 -26.44 -22.49
C PRO A 87 -8.96 -26.17 -22.12
N TRP A 88 -9.21 -25.86 -20.86
CA TRP A 88 -10.50 -25.33 -20.42
C TRP A 88 -10.80 -24.00 -21.12
N PRO A 89 -12.02 -23.77 -21.67
CA PRO A 89 -13.25 -24.55 -21.54
C PRO A 89 -13.54 -25.54 -22.70
N LEU A 90 -12.64 -25.67 -23.68
CA LEU A 90 -12.82 -26.50 -24.88
C LEU A 90 -12.56 -28.01 -24.63
N LYS A 91 -12.42 -28.39 -23.35
CA LYS A 91 -12.05 -29.73 -22.92
C LYS A 91 -13.22 -30.71 -23.14
N GLN A 92 -12.98 -31.80 -23.87
CA GLN A 92 -13.99 -32.84 -24.09
C GLN A 92 -14.02 -33.82 -22.91
N ALA A 93 -15.08 -33.80 -22.10
CA ALA A 93 -15.18 -34.59 -20.86
C ALA A 93 -14.95 -36.11 -21.03
N GLY A 94 -15.24 -36.67 -22.21
CA GLY A 94 -15.04 -38.10 -22.50
C GLY A 94 -13.64 -38.52 -22.96
N LYS A 95 -12.75 -37.58 -23.30
CA LYS A 95 -11.38 -37.85 -23.79
C LYS A 95 -10.30 -37.12 -23.00
N ALA A 96 -10.71 -36.27 -22.06
CA ALA A 96 -9.84 -35.48 -21.21
C ALA A 96 -8.95 -36.37 -20.34
N VAL A 97 -7.63 -36.24 -20.48
CA VAL A 97 -6.71 -36.79 -19.48
C VAL A 97 -6.86 -35.96 -18.21
N ALA A 98 -7.25 -36.62 -17.11
CA ALA A 98 -7.33 -36.00 -15.80
C ALA A 98 -5.92 -35.66 -15.32
N LEU A 99 -5.77 -34.51 -14.64
CA LEU A 99 -4.50 -34.20 -13.98
C LEU A 99 -4.25 -35.21 -12.87
N THR A 100 -3.02 -35.72 -12.82
CA THR A 100 -2.57 -36.61 -11.75
C THR A 100 -2.48 -35.83 -10.44
N GLU A 101 -2.69 -36.47 -9.28
CA GLU A 101 -2.63 -35.80 -7.96
C GLU A 101 -1.34 -35.00 -7.74
N LYS A 102 -0.21 -35.52 -8.24
CA LYS A 102 1.09 -34.85 -8.16
C LYS A 102 1.15 -33.56 -8.99
N GLU A 103 0.51 -33.55 -10.16
CA GLU A 103 0.43 -32.37 -11.02
C GLU A 103 -0.50 -31.33 -10.39
N GLN A 104 -1.64 -31.77 -9.82
CA GLN A 104 -2.56 -30.88 -9.10
C GLN A 104 -1.89 -30.23 -7.89
N LEU A 105 -1.13 -31.00 -7.11
CA LEU A 105 -0.38 -30.49 -5.97
C LEU A 105 0.71 -29.51 -6.42
N GLY A 106 1.40 -29.80 -7.53
CA GLY A 106 2.39 -28.91 -8.12
C GLY A 106 1.79 -27.57 -8.52
N VAL A 107 0.66 -27.58 -9.21
CA VAL A 107 -0.07 -26.37 -9.62
C VAL A 107 -0.63 -25.60 -8.42
N LEU A 108 -1.07 -26.30 -7.38
CA LEU A 108 -1.51 -25.68 -6.13
C LEU A 108 -0.35 -24.99 -5.40
N LEU A 109 0.84 -25.62 -5.37
CA LEU A 109 2.03 -25.05 -4.73
C LEU A 109 2.56 -23.84 -5.49
N THR A 110 2.58 -23.87 -6.83
CA THR A 110 2.96 -22.69 -7.63
C THR A 110 1.98 -21.55 -7.40
N ALA A 111 0.68 -21.85 -7.36
CA ALA A 111 -0.34 -20.86 -7.05
C ALA A 111 -0.17 -20.27 -5.64
N ALA A 112 0.09 -21.10 -4.64
CA ALA A 112 0.37 -20.65 -3.28
C ALA A 112 1.59 -19.73 -3.23
N GLY A 113 2.67 -20.08 -3.95
CA GLY A 113 3.87 -19.25 -4.06
C GLY A 113 3.59 -17.88 -4.70
N ILE A 114 2.81 -17.84 -5.78
CA ILE A 114 2.43 -16.59 -6.44
C ILE A 114 1.59 -15.71 -5.51
N SER A 115 0.60 -16.29 -4.83
CA SER A 115 -0.24 -15.57 -3.88
C SER A 115 0.57 -14.92 -2.74
N VAL A 116 1.47 -15.68 -2.12
CA VAL A 116 2.36 -15.16 -1.07
C VAL A 116 3.27 -14.06 -1.61
N THR A 117 3.77 -14.21 -2.85
CA THR A 117 4.60 -13.20 -3.50
C THR A 117 3.86 -11.88 -3.68
N ILE A 118 2.59 -11.91 -4.13
CA ILE A 118 1.75 -10.72 -4.25
C ILE A 118 1.57 -10.03 -2.89
N ALA A 119 1.32 -10.82 -1.84
CA ALA A 119 1.17 -10.28 -0.49
C ALA A 119 2.47 -9.65 0.05
N LEU A 120 3.62 -10.24 -0.28
CA LEU A 120 4.93 -9.73 0.12
C LEU A 120 5.29 -8.42 -0.61
N ILE A 121 4.88 -8.29 -1.88
CA ILE A 121 5.02 -7.04 -2.65
C ILE A 121 4.20 -5.91 -2.01
N ASP A 122 2.95 -6.15 -1.59
CA ASP A 122 2.11 -5.13 -0.93
C ASP A 122 2.72 -4.65 0.40
N ILE A 123 3.21 -5.57 1.24
CA ILE A 123 3.92 -5.19 2.49
C ILE A 123 5.16 -4.36 2.18
N THR A 124 5.98 -4.81 1.22
CA THR A 124 7.25 -4.15 0.89
C THR A 124 7.00 -2.74 0.34
N TYR A 125 6.04 -2.58 -0.57
CA TYR A 125 5.65 -1.29 -1.12
C TYR A 125 5.20 -0.32 -0.03
N ARG A 126 4.37 -0.78 0.92
CA ARG A 126 3.92 0.04 2.06
C ARG A 126 5.05 0.41 3.00
N ALA A 127 5.98 -0.52 3.27
CA ALA A 127 7.15 -0.26 4.09
C ALA A 127 8.02 0.85 3.48
N ILE A 128 8.25 0.79 2.17
CA ILE A 128 8.99 1.82 1.43
C ILE A 128 8.26 3.16 1.52
N ARG A 129 6.96 3.22 1.18
CA ARG A 129 6.19 4.47 1.21
C ARG A 129 6.21 5.14 2.58
N ARG A 130 6.06 4.36 3.66
CA ARG A 130 6.15 4.88 5.04
C ARG A 130 7.54 5.41 5.37
N SER A 131 8.60 4.75 4.90
CA SER A 131 9.97 5.24 5.11
C SER A 131 10.22 6.57 4.40
N VAL A 132 9.63 6.77 3.23
CA VAL A 132 9.72 8.02 2.47
C VAL A 132 8.95 9.14 3.16
N GLU A 133 7.72 8.87 3.61
CA GLU A 133 6.89 9.82 4.35
C GLU A 133 7.57 10.24 5.67
N LYS A 134 8.15 9.30 6.42
CA LYS A 134 8.91 9.61 7.64
C LYS A 134 10.11 10.52 7.37
N LYS A 135 10.93 10.19 6.36
CA LYS A 135 12.09 11.02 5.97
C LYS A 135 11.69 12.41 5.51
N ARG A 136 10.50 12.56 4.90
CA ARG A 136 9.97 13.87 4.51
C ARG A 136 9.55 14.68 5.74
N LEU A 137 8.82 14.07 6.67
CA LEU A 137 8.41 14.71 7.93
C LEU A 137 9.61 15.13 8.78
N GLU A 138 10.65 14.29 8.86
CA GLU A 138 11.89 14.63 9.58
C GLU A 138 12.58 15.86 8.97
N ARG A 139 12.57 16.02 7.64
CA ARG A 139 13.11 17.22 6.98
C ARG A 139 12.27 18.48 7.23
N GLU A 140 10.95 18.32 7.21
CA GLU A 140 10.01 19.43 7.48
C GLU A 140 10.10 19.88 8.95
N ASN A 141 10.21 18.94 9.89
CA ASN A 141 10.42 19.24 11.31
C ASN A 141 11.79 19.88 11.56
N ALA A 142 12.87 19.38 10.95
CA ALA A 142 14.20 19.97 11.08
C ALA A 142 14.27 21.40 10.52
N PHE A 143 13.51 21.70 9.46
CA PHE A 143 13.41 23.06 8.91
C PHE A 143 12.57 24.01 9.78
N ALA A 144 11.65 23.47 10.59
CA ALA A 144 10.79 24.25 11.49
C ALA A 144 11.43 24.49 12.87
N GLU A 145 12.40 23.67 13.29
CA GLU A 145 13.05 23.75 14.60
C GLU A 145 14.18 24.78 14.70
N ASP A 146 14.71 25.28 13.57
CA ASP A 146 15.63 26.42 13.57
C ASP A 146 14.82 27.72 13.61
N PRO A 147 14.65 28.40 14.78
CA PRO A 147 13.99 29.69 14.81
C PRO A 147 14.79 30.63 13.89
N ILE A 148 14.12 31.21 12.89
CA ILE A 148 14.71 32.23 12.01
C ILE A 148 15.12 33.40 12.91
N GLN A 149 16.38 33.43 13.33
CA GLN A 149 16.96 34.53 14.08
C GLN A 149 17.37 35.59 13.07
N PHE A 150 16.52 36.60 12.88
CA PHE A 150 16.88 37.80 12.16
C PHE A 150 17.93 38.56 12.97
N THR A 151 19.21 38.26 12.77
CA THR A 151 20.29 39.12 13.28
C THR A 151 20.32 40.39 12.43
N LEU A 152 19.88 41.50 13.00
CA LEU A 152 20.08 42.82 12.42
C LEU A 152 21.59 43.04 12.24
N ILE A 153 22.05 43.01 10.99
CA ILE A 153 23.37 43.51 10.63
C ILE A 153 23.33 45.01 10.89
N THR A 154 23.89 45.41 12.03
CA THR A 154 24.16 46.83 12.31
C THR A 154 25.51 47.11 11.65
N VAL A 155 25.48 47.57 10.41
CA VAL A 155 26.67 48.16 9.78
C VAL A 155 26.98 49.42 10.61
N PRO A 156 28.16 49.53 11.24
CA PRO A 156 28.52 50.74 11.95
C PRO A 156 28.80 51.81 10.90
N ILE A 157 27.84 52.71 10.68
CA ILE A 157 28.10 53.95 9.95
C ILE A 157 28.71 54.92 10.97
N GLU A 158 30.03 54.93 11.00
CA GLU A 158 30.84 55.95 11.64
C GLU A 158 30.70 57.26 10.86
N GLY A 159 30.32 58.33 11.57
CA GLY A 159 30.55 59.71 11.13
C GLY A 159 29.37 60.45 10.51
N ASP A 160 28.72 61.28 11.33
CA ASP A 160 28.12 62.59 11.01
C ASP A 160 27.37 62.77 9.67
N ALA A 161 26.04 62.62 9.71
CA ALA A 161 25.12 63.43 8.91
C ALA A 161 23.73 63.48 9.58
N PRO A 162 23.01 64.63 9.56
CA PRO A 162 21.73 64.82 10.26
C PRO A 162 20.62 63.92 9.71
N PRO A 163 19.55 63.64 10.50
CA PRO A 163 18.55 62.64 10.17
C PRO A 163 17.81 62.99 8.89
N ILE A 164 18.01 62.18 7.85
CA ILE A 164 17.26 62.29 6.59
C ILE A 164 15.85 61.76 6.85
N SER A 165 14.87 62.66 6.72
CA SER A 165 13.45 62.36 6.86
C SER A 165 12.99 61.40 5.76
N ILE A 166 12.15 60.42 6.13
CA ILE A 166 11.61 59.37 5.25
C ILE A 166 10.91 59.97 4.00
N ASN A 167 10.41 61.20 4.11
CA ASN A 167 9.76 61.91 3.00
C ASN A 167 10.72 62.32 1.86
N ASP A 168 12.00 62.51 2.14
CA ASP A 168 12.99 62.87 1.11
C ASP A 168 13.45 61.64 0.31
N MET A 169 13.45 60.44 0.92
CA MET A 169 13.83 59.19 0.26
C MET A 169 12.78 58.72 -0.77
N LEU A 170 11.50 58.99 -0.50
CA LEU A 170 10.40 58.65 -1.42
C LEU A 170 10.37 59.51 -2.70
N SER A 171 11.08 60.65 -2.70
CA SER A 171 11.13 61.57 -3.84
C SER A 171 12.26 61.26 -4.84
N ILE A 172 13.21 60.37 -4.48
CA ILE A 172 14.38 60.03 -5.31
C ILE A 172 14.20 58.69 -6.06
N GLY A 173 13.18 57.90 -5.73
CA GLY A 173 12.96 56.55 -6.30
C GLY A 173 11.86 56.45 -7.35
N LEU A 174 11.61 57.49 -8.14
CA LEU A 174 10.68 57.46 -9.28
C LEU A 174 11.48 57.45 -10.59
N GLY A 175 12.09 56.32 -10.91
CA GLY A 175 12.83 56.17 -12.16
C GLY A 175 13.51 54.82 -12.31
N GLY A 176 12.95 53.96 -13.16
CA GLY A 176 13.66 52.79 -13.69
C GLY A 176 12.98 51.46 -13.37
N GLY A 177 12.07 51.04 -14.25
CA GLY A 177 11.41 49.75 -14.17
C GLY A 177 12.21 48.60 -14.78
N ILE A 178 11.81 47.38 -14.40
CA ILE A 178 11.83 46.07 -15.09
C ILE A 178 11.33 45.08 -14.00
N SER A 179 10.34 44.20 -14.14
CA SER A 179 9.85 43.39 -15.27
C SER A 179 8.40 42.95 -15.02
N SER A 180 7.61 42.94 -16.09
CA SER A 180 6.29 42.32 -16.30
C SER A 180 6.21 40.81 -15.96
N PRO A 181 5.08 40.12 -16.17
CA PRO A 181 3.67 40.49 -15.97
C PRO A 181 2.91 39.47 -15.09
N VAL A 182 1.89 39.97 -14.42
CA VAL A 182 0.78 39.18 -13.86
C VAL A 182 0.10 38.40 -15.00
N LYS A 183 0.09 37.06 -14.92
CA LYS A 183 -0.82 36.20 -15.67
C LYS A 183 -1.76 35.51 -14.69
N ASN A 184 -3.01 35.98 -14.70
CA ASN A 184 -4.16 35.24 -14.18
C ASN A 184 -4.35 33.97 -15.02
N SER A 185 -4.60 32.83 -14.38
CA SER A 185 -5.72 31.91 -14.66
C SER A 185 -5.60 30.62 -13.85
N THR A 186 -6.77 30.09 -13.49
CA THR A 186 -7.01 28.73 -12.97
C THR A 186 -6.99 28.58 -11.45
N ALA A 187 -8.02 29.14 -10.82
CA ALA A 187 -8.56 28.61 -9.58
C ALA A 187 -9.90 27.90 -9.87
N LEU A 188 -10.03 26.72 -9.28
CA LEU A 188 -11.26 26.07 -8.82
C LEU A 188 -12.22 25.49 -9.89
N GLU A 189 -12.07 24.20 -10.17
CA GLU A 189 -13.23 23.32 -10.37
C GLU A 189 -13.55 22.60 -9.05
N PRO A 190 -14.77 22.71 -8.52
CA PRO A 190 -15.33 21.69 -7.67
C PRO A 190 -16.05 20.64 -8.52
N VAL A 191 -15.55 19.40 -8.45
CA VAL A 191 -16.26 18.20 -8.89
C VAL A 191 -17.60 18.13 -8.16
N GLN A 192 -18.70 18.23 -8.90
CA GLN A 192 -20.03 17.84 -8.44
C GLN A 192 -20.33 16.46 -9.03
N VAL A 193 -20.38 15.46 -8.15
CA VAL A 193 -20.95 14.14 -8.42
C VAL A 193 -22.46 14.28 -8.28
N GLN A 194 -23.19 14.12 -9.39
CA GLN A 194 -24.65 13.94 -9.35
C GLN A 194 -25.01 12.60 -9.98
N ASP A 195 -25.47 11.73 -9.09
CA ASP A 195 -26.11 10.45 -9.33
C ASP A 195 -27.54 10.70 -9.85
N SER A 196 -27.88 10.14 -11.03
CA SER A 196 -29.28 9.99 -11.43
C SER A 196 -29.45 8.87 -12.47
N GLY A 197 -29.83 7.68 -11.98
CA GLY A 197 -30.96 6.91 -12.48
C GLY A 197 -30.91 6.37 -13.92
N THR A 198 -30.45 5.13 -14.07
CA THR A 198 -30.83 4.27 -15.21
C THR A 198 -31.86 3.26 -14.70
N ALA A 199 -33.14 3.55 -14.92
CA ALA A 199 -34.23 2.61 -14.72
C ALA A 199 -34.83 2.23 -16.09
N GLU A 200 -34.70 0.94 -16.38
CA GLU A 200 -35.47 0.06 -17.27
C GLU A 200 -36.58 0.68 -18.13
N ALA A 201 -36.43 0.56 -19.45
CA ALA A 201 -37.54 0.55 -20.39
C ALA A 201 -37.86 -0.91 -20.77
N ARG A 202 -39.06 -1.35 -20.40
CA ARG A 202 -39.81 -2.44 -21.05
C ARG A 202 -40.41 -1.94 -22.36
#